data_AF-A0A8S3QG62-F1
#
_entry.id   AF-A0A8S3QG62-F1
#
_cell.length_a   1.000
_cell.length_b   1.000
_cell.length_c   1.000
_cell.angle_alpha   90.00
_cell.angle_beta   90.00
_cell.angle_gamma   90.00
#
_symmetry.space_group_name_H-M   'P 1'
#
loop_
_entity.id
_entity.type
_entity.pdbx_description
1 polymer ?
#
loop_
_entity_poly.entity_id
_entity_poly.type
_entity_poly.pdbx_seq_one_letter_code
_entity_poly.pdbx_strand_id
1 'polypeptide(L)'
;MHASNEVRVFVKQFDNTIRNTNDIANLKSICEDIKRLIKYENETELKSFSFSNYSESRACFIRDFYMSVLKSALNNISTDTTKQLSAHALNDFLQFLFLNGNYKDSLLTLAWGINEFRPSYRLNKCVSLLEEFLSSHVLCKILKQQCSITSQVEQTYVWDELINAVTSLPDKTANKLQSQNSELFYPKCYITLVTKDIITVLDDMVISVKADKDVHLEFISRLIGKLCITGYADILMEIWKWYGLMDKFLGDSILKKQKIQYLLCTKILLFRHSEKIHILQNVLGYLGTSHTRRHLLIKSFKELLSVWGDNSAIRHTSPEQHMYLTRALFISLGFLTDKDKETHKDGRLLITKRITFHDSNYEYIVMTILRYIEI
;
A
#
# COMPACT_ATOMS: atom_id res chain seq x y z
N MET A 1 7.18 -7.87 36.42
CA MET A 1 8.51 -8.54 36.33
C MET A 1 8.40 -10.06 36.31
N HIS A 2 7.50 -10.67 37.10
CA HIS A 2 7.36 -12.13 37.16
C HIS A 2 6.91 -12.75 35.82
N ALA A 3 5.82 -12.24 35.22
CA ALA A 3 5.30 -12.71 33.93
C ALA A 3 6.35 -12.65 32.79
N SER A 4 7.11 -11.55 32.69
CA SER A 4 8.16 -11.40 31.68
C SER A 4 9.28 -12.45 31.81
N ASN A 5 9.64 -12.84 33.04
CA ASN A 5 10.63 -13.89 33.26
C ASN A 5 10.08 -15.27 32.87
N GLU A 6 8.83 -15.59 33.22
CA GLU A 6 8.20 -16.85 32.83
C GLU A 6 8.11 -17.00 31.31
N VAL A 7 7.62 -15.96 30.63
CA VAL A 7 7.52 -15.94 29.16
C VAL A 7 8.91 -16.08 28.53
N ARG A 8 9.94 -15.44 29.09
CA ARG A 8 11.32 -15.61 28.62
C ARG A 8 11.80 -17.05 28.74
N VAL A 9 11.48 -17.74 29.84
CA VAL A 9 11.83 -19.17 30.02
C VAL A 9 11.10 -20.02 28.98
N PHE A 10 9.81 -19.82 28.80
CA PHE A 10 9.00 -20.52 27.79
C PHE A 10 9.54 -20.33 26.36
N VAL A 11 9.85 -19.09 25.98
CA VAL A 11 10.42 -18.77 24.65
C VAL A 11 11.80 -19.40 24.48
N LYS A 12 12.63 -19.40 25.53
CA LYS A 12 13.94 -20.07 25.50
C LYS A 12 13.80 -21.59 25.38
N GLN A 13 12.78 -22.19 25.99
CA GLN A 13 12.47 -23.60 25.83
C GLN A 13 12.10 -23.91 24.37
N PHE A 14 11.22 -23.10 23.76
CA PHE A 14 10.92 -23.21 22.33
C PHE A 14 12.18 -23.10 21.46
N ASP A 15 13.02 -22.07 21.69
CA ASP A 15 14.24 -21.84 20.93
C ASP A 15 15.22 -23.02 21.03
N ASN A 16 15.35 -23.63 22.20
CA ASN A 16 16.21 -24.79 22.40
C ASN A 16 15.64 -26.02 21.70
N THR A 17 14.34 -26.27 21.82
CA THR A 17 13.70 -27.46 21.24
C THR A 17 13.64 -27.40 19.72
N ILE A 18 13.42 -26.21 19.13
CA ILE A 18 13.39 -26.07 17.67
C ILE A 18 14.81 -26.14 17.04
N ARG A 19 15.86 -25.82 17.81
CA ARG A 19 17.26 -25.98 17.40
C ARG A 19 17.77 -27.42 17.57
N ASN A 20 17.43 -28.05 18.69
CA ASN A 20 17.87 -29.40 19.07
C ASN A 20 16.70 -30.37 18.96
N THR A 21 16.52 -30.87 17.75
CA THR A 21 15.41 -31.68 17.26
C THR A 21 15.39 -33.15 17.75
N ASN A 22 15.89 -33.43 18.95
CA ASN A 22 15.93 -34.81 19.48
C ASN A 22 14.59 -35.25 20.10
N ASP A 23 13.69 -34.31 20.42
CA ASP A 23 12.40 -34.58 21.07
C ASP A 23 11.22 -33.98 20.28
N ILE A 24 10.73 -34.76 19.32
CA ILE A 24 9.63 -34.38 18.41
C ILE A 24 8.31 -34.21 19.17
N ALA A 25 8.07 -35.01 20.22
CA ALA A 25 6.83 -34.95 20.99
C ALA A 25 6.75 -33.63 21.77
N ASN A 26 7.86 -33.23 22.40
CA ASN A 26 7.97 -31.95 23.08
C ASN A 26 7.85 -30.77 22.09
N LEU A 27 8.52 -30.84 20.93
CA LEU A 27 8.39 -29.80 19.90
C LEU A 27 6.93 -29.60 19.45
N LYS A 28 6.20 -30.70 19.18
CA LYS A 28 4.77 -30.64 18.85
C LYS A 28 3.95 -30.02 19.98
N SER A 29 4.22 -30.41 21.23
CA SER A 29 3.52 -29.88 22.40
C SER A 29 3.74 -28.36 22.56
N ILE A 30 4.97 -27.89 22.43
CA ILE A 30 5.29 -26.47 22.54
C ILE A 30 4.67 -25.69 21.39
N CYS A 31 4.69 -26.22 20.16
CA CYS A 31 4.03 -25.59 19.02
C CYS A 31 2.52 -25.41 19.26
N GLU A 32 1.83 -26.42 19.79
CA GLU A 32 0.40 -26.32 20.14
C GLU A 32 0.14 -25.31 21.27
N ASP A 33 1.02 -25.26 22.27
CA ASP A 33 0.92 -24.28 23.36
C ASP A 33 1.11 -22.84 22.85
N ILE A 34 2.00 -22.62 21.89
CA ILE A 34 2.12 -21.33 21.20
C ILE A 34 0.83 -20.99 20.43
N LYS A 35 0.20 -21.98 19.74
CA LYS A 35 -1.08 -21.74 19.04
C LYS A 35 -2.18 -21.32 20.00
N ARG A 36 -2.27 -21.97 21.17
CA ARG A 36 -3.21 -21.63 22.25
C ARG A 36 -3.00 -20.23 22.80
N LEU A 37 -1.75 -19.87 23.08
CA LEU A 37 -1.38 -18.52 23.48
C LEU A 37 -1.80 -17.49 22.44
N ILE A 38 -1.72 -17.78 21.14
CA ILE A 38 -2.20 -16.86 20.10
C ILE A 38 -3.72 -16.72 20.16
N LYS A 39 -4.47 -17.84 20.19
CA LYS A 39 -5.94 -17.85 20.13
C LYS A 39 -6.66 -17.36 21.38
N TYR A 40 -5.95 -17.21 22.51
CA TYR A 40 -6.57 -17.00 23.83
C TYR A 40 -7.45 -18.20 24.25
N GLU A 41 -6.92 -19.42 24.08
CA GLU A 41 -7.55 -20.63 24.64
C GLU A 41 -7.18 -20.79 26.14
N ASN A 42 -7.92 -21.60 26.91
CA ASN A 42 -7.77 -21.71 28.37
C ASN A 42 -6.38 -22.20 28.80
N GLU A 43 -5.84 -21.67 29.92
CA GLU A 43 -4.53 -22.04 30.46
C GLU A 43 -4.40 -23.55 30.76
N THR A 44 -5.46 -24.16 31.30
CA THR A 44 -5.50 -25.58 31.67
C THR A 44 -5.22 -26.53 30.51
N GLU A 45 -5.22 -26.01 29.29
CA GLU A 45 -4.91 -26.78 28.11
C GLU A 45 -3.41 -26.83 27.80
N LEU A 46 -2.59 -25.90 28.31
CA LEU A 46 -1.14 -25.90 28.06
C LEU A 46 -0.48 -27.15 28.64
N LYS A 47 0.30 -27.85 27.82
CA LYS A 47 0.90 -29.14 28.18
C LYS A 47 2.37 -29.03 28.60
N SER A 48 3.10 -28.09 28.02
CA SER A 48 4.56 -27.95 28.16
C SER A 48 4.98 -26.92 29.20
N PHE A 49 4.07 -26.04 29.62
CA PHE A 49 4.35 -24.94 30.54
C PHE A 49 3.10 -24.48 31.28
N SER A 50 3.25 -23.99 32.52
CA SER A 50 2.18 -23.36 33.31
C SER A 50 2.64 -21.97 33.74
N PHE A 51 1.77 -20.97 33.57
CA PHE A 51 2.06 -19.59 33.96
C PHE A 51 1.44 -19.31 35.33
N SER A 52 2.05 -18.40 36.10
CA SER A 52 1.41 -17.96 37.36
C SER A 52 0.20 -17.07 37.11
N ASN A 53 0.25 -16.28 36.04
CA ASN A 53 -0.85 -15.45 35.56
C ASN A 53 -0.93 -15.54 34.03
N TYR A 54 -1.78 -16.44 33.52
CA TYR A 54 -1.92 -16.67 32.07
C TYR A 54 -2.23 -15.40 31.27
N SER A 55 -3.16 -14.57 31.75
CA SER A 55 -3.59 -13.38 31.01
C SER A 55 -2.46 -12.36 30.88
N GLU A 56 -1.71 -12.11 31.96
CA GLU A 56 -0.58 -11.19 31.96
C GLU A 56 0.60 -11.75 31.16
N SER A 57 0.94 -13.03 31.35
CA SER A 57 2.01 -13.71 30.61
C SER A 57 1.72 -13.76 29.11
N ARG A 58 0.46 -14.02 28.70
CA ARG A 58 0.07 -13.96 27.30
C ARG A 58 0.19 -12.54 26.72
N ALA A 59 -0.32 -11.52 27.42
CA ALA A 59 -0.17 -10.14 26.96
C ALA A 59 1.31 -9.76 26.78
N CYS A 60 2.16 -10.15 27.73
CA CYS A 60 3.61 -9.97 27.65
C CYS A 60 4.22 -10.75 26.47
N PHE A 61 3.80 -12.00 26.24
CA PHE A 61 4.23 -12.81 25.09
C PHE A 61 3.93 -12.13 23.76
N ILE A 62 2.67 -11.71 23.55
CA ILE A 62 2.23 -11.09 22.30
C ILE A 62 2.93 -9.74 22.05
N ARG A 63 3.18 -8.97 23.11
CA ARG A 63 3.78 -7.63 23.01
C ARG A 63 5.30 -7.67 22.85
N ASP A 64 5.99 -8.51 23.63
CA ASP A 64 7.43 -8.37 23.84
C ASP A 64 8.25 -9.54 23.25
N PHE A 65 7.65 -10.72 23.07
CA PHE A 65 8.39 -11.93 22.70
C PHE A 65 7.96 -12.57 21.37
N TYR A 66 6.80 -12.16 20.83
CA TYR A 66 6.22 -12.76 19.64
C TYR A 66 7.16 -12.73 18.44
N MET A 67 7.78 -11.59 18.16
CA MET A 67 8.76 -11.44 17.08
C MET A 67 9.98 -12.37 17.25
N SER A 68 10.41 -12.65 18.49
CA SER A 68 11.51 -13.58 18.75
C SER A 68 11.14 -15.01 18.35
N VAL A 69 9.92 -15.45 18.67
CA VAL A 69 9.40 -16.76 18.27
C VAL A 69 9.31 -16.87 16.76
N LEU A 70 8.81 -15.84 16.07
CA LEU A 70 8.75 -15.82 14.60
C LEU A 70 10.14 -15.96 13.97
N LYS A 71 11.12 -15.20 14.47
CA LYS A 71 12.51 -15.25 13.97
C LYS A 71 13.14 -16.61 14.23
N SER A 72 12.93 -17.17 15.41
CA SER A 72 13.45 -18.50 15.76
C SER A 72 12.81 -19.60 14.90
N ALA A 73 11.49 -19.52 14.69
CA ALA A 73 10.77 -20.42 13.80
C ALA A 73 11.35 -20.39 12.38
N LEU A 74 11.54 -19.21 11.78
CA LEU A 74 12.12 -19.07 10.44
C LEU A 74 13.60 -19.48 10.36
N ASN A 75 14.42 -19.11 11.35
CA ASN A 75 15.86 -19.39 11.33
C ASN A 75 16.18 -20.88 11.38
N ASN A 76 15.33 -21.65 12.04
CA ASN A 76 15.53 -23.08 12.25
C ASN A 76 14.79 -23.95 11.23
N ILE A 77 14.15 -23.36 10.20
CA ILE A 77 13.57 -24.14 9.11
C ILE A 77 14.70 -24.85 8.35
N SER A 78 14.77 -26.16 8.49
CA SER A 78 15.76 -27.03 7.85
C SER A 78 15.11 -28.30 7.32
N THR A 79 15.81 -29.01 6.43
CA THR A 79 15.38 -30.33 5.95
C THR A 79 15.14 -31.33 7.09
N ASP A 80 15.86 -31.18 8.20
CA ASP A 80 15.73 -32.08 9.36
C ASP A 80 14.47 -31.76 10.16
N THR A 81 14.18 -30.47 10.40
CA THR A 81 12.90 -30.06 11.02
C THR A 81 11.69 -30.50 10.18
N THR A 82 11.80 -30.41 8.85
CA THR A 82 10.75 -30.82 7.91
C THR A 82 10.51 -32.33 7.94
N LYS A 83 11.57 -33.16 8.06
CA LYS A 83 11.42 -34.62 8.17
C LYS A 83 10.71 -35.04 9.44
N GLN A 84 10.95 -34.33 10.54
CA GLN A 84 10.46 -34.74 11.86
C GLN A 84 9.03 -34.29 12.17
N LEU A 85 8.70 -33.03 11.90
CA LEU A 85 7.35 -32.52 12.07
C LEU A 85 6.43 -32.93 10.90
N SER A 86 6.97 -33.55 9.85
CA SER A 86 6.41 -33.60 8.50
C SER A 86 6.35 -32.21 7.85
N ALA A 87 6.48 -32.17 6.52
CA ALA A 87 6.38 -30.92 5.78
C ALA A 87 5.03 -30.23 5.97
N HIS A 88 3.95 -31.02 6.10
CA HIS A 88 2.61 -30.50 6.29
C HIS A 88 2.45 -29.82 7.66
N ALA A 89 2.76 -30.51 8.78
CA ALA A 89 2.53 -29.92 10.10
C ALA A 89 3.44 -28.71 10.38
N LEU A 90 4.68 -28.71 9.86
CA LEU A 90 5.55 -27.53 9.93
C LEU A 90 4.97 -26.37 9.14
N ASN A 91 4.46 -26.61 7.92
CA ASN A 91 3.81 -25.59 7.11
C ASN A 91 2.58 -25.03 7.82
N ASP A 92 1.71 -25.88 8.36
CA ASP A 92 0.49 -25.48 9.06
C ASP A 92 0.81 -24.63 10.30
N PHE A 93 1.85 -25.02 11.05
CA PHE A 93 2.31 -24.24 12.20
C PHE A 93 2.81 -22.86 11.78
N LEU A 94 3.68 -22.80 10.75
CA LEU A 94 4.21 -21.53 10.25
C LEU A 94 3.09 -20.63 9.70
N GLN A 95 2.18 -21.18 8.89
CA GLN A 95 1.01 -20.44 8.41
C GLN A 95 0.19 -19.90 9.58
N PHE A 96 -0.07 -20.74 10.58
CA PHE A 96 -0.80 -20.31 11.77
C PHE A 96 -0.12 -19.15 12.49
N LEU A 97 1.20 -19.23 12.72
CA LEU A 97 1.98 -18.15 13.33
C LEU A 97 1.86 -16.86 12.50
N PHE A 98 2.22 -16.91 11.23
CA PHE A 98 2.38 -15.70 10.43
C PHE A 98 1.06 -15.06 9.99
N LEU A 99 0.01 -15.86 9.75
CA LEU A 99 -1.28 -15.39 9.19
C LEU A 99 -2.34 -15.09 10.26
N ASN A 100 -2.23 -15.68 11.46
CA ASN A 100 -3.26 -15.57 12.51
C ASN A 100 -2.78 -14.94 13.81
N GLY A 101 -1.47 -14.75 14.01
CA GLY A 101 -0.92 -14.12 15.20
C GLY A 101 -0.83 -12.59 15.13
N ASN A 102 0.27 -12.05 15.65
CA ASN A 102 0.52 -10.61 15.64
C ASN A 102 1.00 -10.16 14.23
N TYR A 103 0.07 -9.62 13.45
CA TYR A 103 0.26 -9.32 12.02
C TYR A 103 1.42 -8.35 11.74
N LYS A 104 1.63 -7.32 12.58
CA LYS A 104 2.73 -6.35 12.39
C LYS A 104 4.09 -7.04 12.53
N ASP A 105 4.25 -7.87 13.56
CA ASP A 105 5.51 -8.57 13.81
C ASP A 105 5.75 -9.65 12.75
N SER A 106 4.69 -10.28 12.24
CA SER A 106 4.74 -11.20 11.10
C SER A 106 5.30 -10.52 9.85
N LEU A 107 4.75 -9.36 9.47
CA LEU A 107 5.22 -8.62 8.28
C LEU A 107 6.68 -8.19 8.44
N LEU A 108 7.04 -7.61 9.59
CA LEU A 108 8.40 -7.16 9.86
C LEU A 108 9.40 -8.32 9.85
N THR A 109 9.03 -9.47 10.41
CA THR A 109 9.88 -10.66 10.44
C THR A 109 10.06 -11.27 9.05
N LEU A 110 9.01 -11.34 8.24
CA LEU A 110 9.11 -11.81 6.85
C LEU A 110 9.96 -10.86 6.00
N ALA A 111 9.73 -9.54 6.11
CA ALA A 111 10.52 -8.53 5.40
C ALA A 111 12.00 -8.56 5.81
N TRP A 112 12.30 -8.79 7.10
CA TRP A 112 13.64 -9.04 7.60
C TRP A 112 14.24 -10.33 7.00
N GLY A 113 13.49 -11.42 6.97
CA GLY A 113 13.94 -12.71 6.41
C GLY A 113 14.33 -12.63 4.93
N ILE A 114 13.56 -11.88 4.13
CA ILE A 114 13.91 -11.60 2.72
C ILE A 114 15.25 -10.88 2.62
N ASN A 115 15.53 -9.92 3.51
CA ASN A 115 16.78 -9.17 3.50
C ASN A 115 17.97 -10.05 3.91
N GLU A 116 17.85 -10.80 5.01
CA GLU A 116 18.97 -11.50 5.64
C GLU A 116 19.29 -12.85 5.00
N PHE A 117 18.29 -13.63 4.58
CA PHE A 117 18.54 -15.01 4.17
C PHE A 117 19.25 -15.09 2.83
N ARG A 118 20.27 -15.95 2.74
CA ARG A 118 20.89 -16.31 1.44
C ARG A 118 19.96 -17.25 0.67
N PRO A 119 20.11 -17.38 -0.66
CA PRO A 119 19.39 -18.37 -1.46
C PRO A 119 19.44 -19.75 -0.81
N SER A 120 18.30 -20.24 -0.32
CA SER A 120 18.19 -21.43 0.50
C SER A 120 16.72 -21.85 0.67
N TYR A 121 16.49 -23.06 1.20
CA TYR A 121 15.15 -23.51 1.60
C TYR A 121 14.44 -22.52 2.55
N ARG A 122 15.20 -21.88 3.46
CA ARG A 122 14.67 -20.85 4.37
C ARG A 122 14.16 -19.62 3.64
N LEU A 123 14.93 -19.11 2.67
CA LEU A 123 14.49 -18.00 1.84
C LEU A 123 13.22 -18.37 1.07
N ASN A 124 13.20 -19.53 0.41
CA ASN A 124 12.04 -19.99 -0.36
C ASN A 124 10.80 -20.11 0.52
N LYS A 125 10.94 -20.64 1.74
CA LYS A 125 9.82 -20.74 2.67
C LYS A 125 9.36 -19.37 3.19
N CYS A 126 10.30 -18.46 3.45
CA CYS A 126 9.99 -17.07 3.81
C CYS A 126 9.21 -16.35 2.70
N VAL A 127 9.61 -16.53 1.44
CA VAL A 127 8.91 -15.97 0.27
C VAL A 127 7.51 -16.55 0.17
N SER A 128 7.36 -17.88 0.24
CA SER A 128 6.06 -18.56 0.19
C SER A 128 5.10 -18.08 1.28
N LEU A 129 5.58 -17.90 2.51
CA LEU A 129 4.75 -17.36 3.60
C LEU A 129 4.34 -15.91 3.35
N LEU A 130 5.23 -15.10 2.77
CA LEU A 130 4.92 -13.72 2.41
C LEU A 130 3.92 -13.62 1.25
N GLU A 131 4.01 -14.49 0.25
CA GLU A 131 3.02 -14.56 -0.83
C GLU A 131 1.63 -14.90 -0.30
N GLU A 132 1.55 -15.87 0.61
CA GLU A 132 0.30 -16.26 1.25
C GLU A 132 -0.24 -15.15 2.17
N PHE A 133 0.64 -14.45 2.88
CA PHE A 133 0.31 -13.30 3.70
C PHE A 133 -0.36 -12.18 2.89
N LEU A 134 0.19 -11.88 1.71
CA LEU A 134 -0.36 -10.88 0.81
C LEU A 134 -1.64 -11.36 0.14
N SER A 135 -1.65 -12.59 -0.39
CA SER A 135 -2.81 -13.18 -1.06
C SER A 135 -4.02 -13.34 -0.14
N SER A 136 -3.78 -13.55 1.16
CA SER A 136 -4.82 -13.64 2.19
C SER A 136 -5.23 -12.28 2.77
N HIS A 137 -4.80 -11.17 2.17
CA HIS A 137 -5.11 -9.79 2.61
C HIS A 137 -4.80 -9.54 4.09
N VAL A 138 -3.77 -10.18 4.65
CA VAL A 138 -3.40 -9.97 6.07
C VAL A 138 -2.88 -8.55 6.28
N LEU A 139 -2.32 -7.92 5.23
CA LEU A 139 -1.95 -6.50 5.26
C LEU A 139 -3.15 -5.60 5.60
N CYS A 140 -4.32 -5.83 5.00
CA CYS A 140 -5.57 -5.14 5.36
C CYS A 140 -5.84 -5.16 6.87
N LYS A 141 -5.60 -6.28 7.55
CA LYS A 141 -5.76 -6.40 9.01
C LYS A 141 -4.77 -5.49 9.76
N ILE A 142 -3.51 -5.41 9.31
CA ILE A 142 -2.53 -4.46 9.89
C ILE A 142 -3.03 -3.03 9.74
N LEU A 143 -3.41 -2.64 8.51
CA LEU A 143 -3.86 -1.29 8.19
C LEU A 143 -5.06 -0.89 9.07
N LYS A 144 -6.04 -1.79 9.22
CA LYS A 144 -7.23 -1.59 10.06
C LYS A 144 -6.87 -1.44 11.54
N GLN A 145 -5.99 -2.28 12.05
CA GLN A 145 -5.52 -2.19 13.44
C GLN A 145 -4.87 -0.84 13.72
N GLN A 146 -4.05 -0.31 12.81
CA GLN A 146 -3.42 1.01 13.01
C GLN A 146 -4.42 2.17 13.04
N CYS A 147 -5.63 1.99 12.52
CA CYS A 147 -6.66 3.03 12.53
C CYS A 147 -7.51 3.07 13.81
N SER A 148 -7.40 2.05 14.68
CA SER A 148 -8.25 1.88 15.87
C SER A 148 -7.55 2.24 17.18
N ILE A 149 -6.28 2.66 17.16
CA ILE A 149 -5.43 2.71 18.36
C ILE A 149 -5.23 4.15 18.88
N THR A 150 -5.31 4.31 20.21
CA THR A 150 -5.41 5.60 20.93
C THR A 150 -4.09 6.16 21.51
N SER A 151 -2.97 5.41 21.56
CA SER A 151 -1.71 5.88 22.20
C SER A 151 -0.62 6.32 21.22
N GLN A 152 -0.44 7.64 21.05
CA GLN A 152 0.29 8.24 19.92
C GLN A 152 1.83 8.17 19.95
N VAL A 153 2.51 8.17 21.12
CA VAL A 153 3.97 8.47 21.16
C VAL A 153 4.86 7.28 20.82
N GLU A 154 4.67 6.12 21.46
CA GLU A 154 5.46 4.89 21.20
C GLU A 154 5.17 4.29 19.81
N GLN A 155 4.06 4.67 19.18
CA GLN A 155 3.61 4.11 17.90
C GLN A 155 4.29 4.72 16.69
N THR A 156 4.77 5.96 16.80
CA THR A 156 5.38 6.69 15.69
C THR A 156 6.57 5.94 15.09
N TYR A 157 7.44 5.36 15.92
CA TYR A 157 8.61 4.61 15.48
C TYR A 157 8.21 3.29 14.80
N VAL A 158 7.27 2.55 15.40
CA VAL A 158 6.75 1.29 14.84
C VAL A 158 6.06 1.53 13.50
N TRP A 159 5.36 2.67 13.34
CA TRP A 159 4.73 3.06 12.09
C TRP A 159 5.76 3.32 10.99
N ASP A 160 6.88 3.99 11.29
CA ASP A 160 7.93 4.21 10.30
C ASP A 160 8.55 2.90 9.84
N GLU A 161 8.78 1.95 10.75
CA GLU A 161 9.28 0.62 10.39
C GLU A 161 8.29 -0.14 9.49
N LEU A 162 7.00 -0.15 9.83
CA LEU A 162 5.96 -0.78 9.03
C LEU A 162 5.78 -0.13 7.65
N ILE A 163 5.70 1.20 7.60
CA ILE A 163 5.57 1.95 6.35
C ILE A 163 6.79 1.69 5.46
N ASN A 164 8.00 1.71 6.02
CA ASN A 164 9.20 1.39 5.26
C ASN A 164 9.20 -0.08 4.80
N ALA A 165 8.75 -1.03 5.62
CA ALA A 165 8.63 -2.43 5.22
C ALA A 165 7.68 -2.60 4.02
N VAL A 166 6.47 -2.02 4.09
CA VAL A 166 5.48 -2.07 3.00
C VAL A 166 6.01 -1.40 1.73
N THR A 167 6.55 -0.18 1.85
CA THR A 167 6.94 0.61 0.66
C THR A 167 8.23 0.12 -0.01
N SER A 168 9.14 -0.53 0.72
CA SER A 168 10.39 -1.06 0.16
C SER A 168 10.31 -2.52 -0.30
N LEU A 169 9.19 -3.20 -0.03
CA LEU A 169 9.08 -4.63 -0.30
C LEU A 169 9.30 -5.00 -1.78
N PRO A 170 8.68 -4.31 -2.77
CA PRO A 170 8.90 -4.62 -4.18
C PRO A 170 10.37 -4.56 -4.60
N ASP A 171 11.09 -3.54 -4.15
CA ASP A 171 12.50 -3.36 -4.46
C ASP A 171 13.36 -4.43 -3.77
N LYS A 172 13.06 -4.74 -2.51
CA LYS A 172 13.77 -5.77 -1.74
C LYS A 172 13.61 -7.15 -2.37
N THR A 173 12.39 -7.55 -2.72
CA THR A 173 12.14 -8.86 -3.34
C THR A 173 12.72 -8.92 -4.75
N ALA A 174 12.62 -7.85 -5.54
CA ALA A 174 13.25 -7.81 -6.87
C ALA A 174 14.77 -7.97 -6.79
N ASN A 175 15.43 -7.22 -5.90
CA ASN A 175 16.88 -7.29 -5.72
C ASN A 175 17.33 -8.67 -5.18
N LYS A 176 16.53 -9.27 -4.30
CA LYS A 176 16.87 -10.53 -3.65
C LYS A 176 16.60 -11.76 -4.50
N LEU A 177 15.45 -11.80 -5.17
CA LEU A 177 14.94 -12.98 -5.89
C LEU A 177 15.27 -12.92 -7.38
N GLN A 178 15.52 -11.75 -7.94
CA GLN A 178 15.90 -11.55 -9.33
C GLN A 178 14.93 -12.27 -10.29
N SER A 179 15.41 -13.24 -11.07
CA SER A 179 14.60 -14.02 -12.01
C SER A 179 13.60 -14.99 -11.37
N GLN A 180 13.72 -15.25 -10.06
CA GLN A 180 12.77 -16.08 -9.29
C GLN A 180 11.72 -15.23 -8.57
N ASN A 181 11.68 -13.92 -8.81
CA ASN A 181 10.70 -13.04 -8.19
C ASN A 181 9.30 -13.32 -8.75
N SER A 182 8.33 -13.49 -7.86
CA SER A 182 6.93 -13.70 -8.20
C SER A 182 6.28 -12.40 -8.71
N GLU A 183 5.33 -12.52 -9.64
CA GLU A 183 4.60 -11.37 -10.18
C GLU A 183 3.87 -10.57 -9.11
N LEU A 184 3.47 -11.24 -8.01
CA LEU A 184 2.81 -10.64 -6.87
C LEU A 184 3.64 -9.49 -6.26
N PHE A 185 4.96 -9.59 -6.34
CA PHE A 185 5.88 -8.59 -5.79
C PHE A 185 6.27 -7.50 -6.78
N TYR A 186 5.91 -7.62 -8.06
CA TYR A 186 6.18 -6.56 -9.02
C TYR A 186 5.43 -5.29 -8.62
N PRO A 187 6.04 -4.10 -8.75
CA PRO A 187 5.47 -2.86 -8.21
C PRO A 187 4.02 -2.62 -8.63
N LYS A 188 3.65 -2.91 -9.88
CA LYS A 188 2.27 -2.74 -10.35
C LYS A 188 1.28 -3.64 -9.61
N CYS A 189 1.57 -4.93 -9.51
CA CYS A 189 0.71 -5.91 -8.85
C CYS A 189 0.63 -5.66 -7.34
N TYR A 190 1.79 -5.52 -6.69
CA TYR A 190 1.90 -5.32 -5.26
C TYR A 190 1.20 -4.04 -4.81
N ILE A 191 1.50 -2.89 -5.42
CA ILE A 191 0.89 -1.61 -5.03
C ILE A 191 -0.61 -1.60 -5.33
N THR A 192 -1.06 -2.31 -6.38
CA THR A 192 -2.49 -2.47 -6.62
C THR A 192 -3.17 -3.20 -5.46
N LEU A 193 -2.56 -4.26 -4.93
CA LEU A 193 -3.06 -4.98 -3.76
C LEU A 193 -3.09 -4.06 -2.52
N VAL A 194 -1.97 -3.39 -2.20
CA VAL A 194 -1.88 -2.46 -1.07
C VAL A 194 -2.94 -1.36 -1.17
N THR A 195 -3.15 -0.81 -2.37
CA THR A 195 -4.14 0.27 -2.58
C THR A 195 -5.57 -0.23 -2.39
N LYS A 196 -5.89 -1.46 -2.84
CA LYS A 196 -7.20 -2.07 -2.59
C LYS A 196 -7.42 -2.29 -1.10
N ASP A 197 -6.43 -2.78 -0.37
CA ASP A 197 -6.51 -2.95 1.09
C ASP A 197 -6.73 -1.61 1.80
N ILE A 198 -6.03 -0.54 1.38
CA ILE A 198 -6.25 0.82 1.89
C ILE A 198 -7.70 1.26 1.69
N ILE A 199 -8.28 1.05 0.50
CA ILE A 199 -9.67 1.44 0.22
C ILE A 199 -10.64 0.66 1.09
N THR A 200 -10.47 -0.65 1.19
CA THR A 200 -11.29 -1.51 2.08
C THR A 200 -11.25 -1.01 3.52
N VAL A 201 -10.08 -0.62 4.02
CA VAL A 201 -9.94 -0.06 5.37
C VAL A 201 -10.64 1.29 5.49
N LEU A 202 -10.55 2.16 4.48
CA LEU A 202 -11.26 3.44 4.50
C LEU A 202 -12.78 3.25 4.53
N ASP A 203 -13.31 2.29 3.79
CA ASP A 203 -14.74 1.94 3.82
C ASP A 203 -15.16 1.43 5.22
N ASP A 204 -14.35 0.56 5.83
CA ASP A 204 -14.54 0.09 7.20
C ASP A 204 -14.49 1.25 8.23
N MET A 205 -13.60 2.23 8.02
CA MET A 205 -13.52 3.41 8.89
C MET A 205 -14.75 4.30 8.74
N VAL A 206 -15.31 4.44 7.55
CA VAL A 206 -16.59 5.16 7.34
C VAL A 206 -17.71 4.47 8.11
N ILE A 207 -17.78 3.14 8.08
CA ILE A 207 -18.76 2.37 8.87
C ILE A 207 -18.54 2.60 10.37
N SER A 208 -17.28 2.60 10.82
CA SER A 208 -16.93 2.80 12.23
C SER A 208 -17.31 4.20 12.74
N VAL A 209 -17.03 5.25 11.95
CA VAL A 209 -17.44 6.62 12.27
C VAL A 209 -18.97 6.76 12.31
N LYS A 210 -19.69 6.13 11.38
CA LYS A 210 -21.16 6.10 11.40
C LYS A 210 -21.72 5.39 12.64
N ALA A 211 -20.95 4.48 13.22
CA ALA A 211 -21.27 3.78 14.46
C ALA A 211 -20.71 4.49 15.71
N ASP A 212 -20.35 5.77 15.60
CA ASP A 212 -19.84 6.62 16.70
C ASP A 212 -18.57 6.07 17.37
N LYS A 213 -17.70 5.43 16.57
CA LYS A 213 -16.37 4.98 17.03
C LYS A 213 -15.30 5.95 16.55
N ASP A 214 -14.37 6.25 17.45
CA ASP A 214 -13.17 7.02 17.12
C ASP A 214 -12.28 6.27 16.12
N VAL A 215 -11.79 6.99 15.11
CA VAL A 215 -10.85 6.47 14.11
C VAL A 215 -9.69 7.45 13.90
N HIS A 216 -8.49 6.90 13.73
CA HIS A 216 -7.30 7.67 13.39
C HIS A 216 -6.81 7.32 11.99
N LEU A 217 -6.72 8.30 11.10
CA LEU A 217 -6.28 8.08 9.71
C LEU A 217 -4.82 8.45 9.47
N GLU A 218 -4.07 8.86 10.49
CA GLU A 218 -2.70 9.35 10.32
C GLU A 218 -1.77 8.29 9.70
N PHE A 219 -1.83 7.05 10.18
CA PHE A 219 -1.03 5.96 9.63
C PHE A 219 -1.28 5.76 8.13
N ILE A 220 -2.55 5.70 7.71
CA ILE A 220 -2.95 5.55 6.31
C ILE A 220 -2.47 6.75 5.48
N SER A 221 -2.65 7.97 5.99
CA SER A 221 -2.18 9.20 5.33
C SER A 221 -0.66 9.21 5.15
N ARG A 222 0.11 8.76 6.16
CA ARG A 222 1.57 8.65 6.08
C ARG A 222 2.02 7.58 5.08
N LEU A 223 1.37 6.41 5.08
CA LEU A 223 1.64 5.33 4.13
C LEU A 223 1.41 5.79 2.69
N ILE A 224 0.25 6.39 2.40
CA ILE A 224 -0.08 6.93 1.09
C ILE A 224 0.91 8.02 0.68
N GLY A 225 1.21 8.95 1.60
CA GLY A 225 2.20 9.99 1.38
C GLY A 225 3.57 9.42 1.00
N LYS A 226 4.02 8.35 1.68
CA LYS A 226 5.27 7.64 1.36
C LYS A 226 5.20 7.00 -0.02
N LEU A 227 4.13 6.27 -0.34
CA LEU A 227 3.92 5.63 -1.66
C LEU A 227 3.94 6.64 -2.81
N CYS A 228 3.35 7.82 -2.62
CA CYS A 228 3.41 8.90 -3.60
C CYS A 228 4.85 9.40 -3.81
N ILE A 229 5.62 9.58 -2.73
CA ILE A 229 7.01 10.07 -2.79
C ILE A 229 7.95 9.03 -3.40
N THR A 230 7.71 7.74 -3.20
CA THR A 230 8.48 6.64 -3.80
C THR A 230 8.15 6.41 -5.28
N GLY A 231 7.17 7.14 -5.83
CA GLY A 231 6.88 7.14 -7.26
C GLY A 231 5.70 6.27 -7.69
N TYR A 232 4.88 5.79 -6.74
CA TYR A 232 3.73 4.92 -7.01
C TYR A 232 2.38 5.66 -7.09
N ALA A 233 2.41 7.00 -7.16
CA ALA A 233 1.19 7.82 -7.16
C ALA A 233 0.31 7.56 -8.40
N ASP A 234 0.88 7.25 -9.55
CA ASP A 234 0.16 6.87 -10.76
C ASP A 234 -0.70 5.60 -10.56
N ILE A 235 -0.12 4.57 -9.92
CA ILE A 235 -0.84 3.33 -9.61
C ILE A 235 -1.99 3.60 -8.62
N LEU A 236 -1.75 4.43 -7.60
CA LEU A 236 -2.79 4.85 -6.64
C LEU A 236 -3.96 5.55 -7.36
N MET A 237 -3.66 6.52 -8.23
CA MET A 237 -4.66 7.28 -8.99
C MET A 237 -5.42 6.45 -10.03
N GLU A 238 -4.84 5.38 -10.53
CA GLU A 238 -5.56 4.45 -11.40
C GLU A 238 -6.69 3.72 -10.68
N ILE A 239 -6.58 3.57 -9.36
CA ILE A 239 -7.51 2.81 -8.52
C ILE A 239 -8.48 3.75 -7.80
N TRP A 240 -7.99 4.90 -7.33
CA TRP A 240 -8.86 5.95 -6.79
C TRP A 240 -9.74 6.49 -7.91
N LYS A 241 -11.06 6.39 -7.76
CA LYS A 241 -12.00 6.90 -8.77
C LYS A 241 -12.51 8.31 -8.46
N TRP A 242 -12.02 8.93 -7.39
CA TRP A 242 -12.50 10.23 -6.91
C TRP A 242 -11.38 11.13 -6.41
N TYR A 243 -11.35 12.37 -6.89
CA TYR A 243 -10.37 13.39 -6.50
C TYR A 243 -10.42 13.74 -5.00
N GLY A 244 -11.55 13.50 -4.33
CA GLY A 244 -11.67 13.75 -2.89
C GLY A 244 -10.71 12.89 -2.05
N LEU A 245 -10.32 11.71 -2.54
CA LEU A 245 -9.26 10.92 -1.92
C LEU A 245 -7.90 11.62 -2.07
N MET A 246 -7.62 12.22 -3.23
CA MET A 246 -6.40 13.01 -3.41
C MET A 246 -6.36 14.23 -2.50
N ASP A 247 -7.47 14.96 -2.37
CA ASP A 247 -7.56 16.10 -1.45
C ASP A 247 -7.31 15.66 0.00
N LYS A 248 -7.98 14.59 0.44
CA LYS A 248 -7.83 14.04 1.79
C LYS A 248 -6.40 13.60 2.12
N PHE A 249 -5.68 12.98 1.18
CA PHE A 249 -4.36 12.40 1.45
C PHE A 249 -3.18 13.28 1.07
N LEU A 250 -3.30 14.07 0.02
CA LEU A 250 -2.23 14.96 -0.42
C LEU A 250 -2.37 16.35 0.21
N GLY A 251 -3.61 16.79 0.52
CA GLY A 251 -3.88 18.13 1.05
C GLY A 251 -3.15 19.20 0.24
N ASP A 252 -2.42 20.09 0.89
CA ASP A 252 -1.59 21.10 0.22
C ASP A 252 -0.11 20.69 0.08
N SER A 253 0.19 19.39 0.16
CA SER A 253 1.56 18.88 -0.02
C SER A 253 2.14 19.22 -1.39
N ILE A 254 1.28 19.36 -2.42
CA ILE A 254 1.72 19.78 -3.77
C ILE A 254 2.37 21.16 -3.77
N LEU A 255 1.96 22.06 -2.87
CA LEU A 255 2.51 23.42 -2.77
C LEU A 255 3.91 23.43 -2.14
N LYS A 256 4.25 22.39 -1.38
CA LYS A 256 5.51 22.28 -0.63
C LYS A 256 6.51 21.32 -1.29
N LYS A 257 6.03 20.35 -2.08
CA LYS A 257 6.85 19.25 -2.61
C LYS A 257 6.90 19.28 -4.13
N GLN A 258 8.00 19.80 -4.68
CA GLN A 258 8.22 19.93 -6.13
C GLN A 258 8.09 18.60 -6.89
N LYS A 259 8.47 17.45 -6.28
CA LYS A 259 8.29 16.12 -6.89
C LYS A 259 6.82 15.79 -7.15
N ILE A 260 5.92 16.13 -6.22
CA ILE A 260 4.48 15.91 -6.38
C ILE A 260 3.93 16.86 -7.46
N GLN A 261 4.34 18.12 -7.42
CA GLN A 261 3.93 19.11 -8.43
C GLN A 261 4.36 18.67 -9.83
N TYR A 262 5.61 18.27 -10.04
CA TYR A 262 6.08 17.76 -11.32
C TYR A 262 5.33 16.51 -11.77
N LEU A 263 5.09 15.57 -10.85
CA LEU A 263 4.35 14.35 -11.17
C LEU A 263 2.92 14.67 -11.64
N LEU A 264 2.18 15.46 -10.86
CA LEU A 264 0.76 15.73 -11.10
C LEU A 264 0.55 16.74 -12.22
N CYS A 265 1.25 17.88 -12.20
CA CYS A 265 1.02 18.98 -13.14
C CYS A 265 1.72 18.80 -14.49
N THR A 266 2.78 17.99 -14.56
CA THR A 266 3.60 17.84 -15.78
C THR A 266 3.59 16.40 -16.27
N LYS A 267 4.12 15.45 -15.49
CA LYS A 267 4.33 14.07 -15.96
C LYS A 267 3.03 13.36 -16.32
N ILE A 268 1.99 13.49 -15.47
CA ILE A 268 0.70 12.83 -15.68
C ILE A 268 -0.18 13.57 -16.68
N LEU A 269 -0.16 14.91 -16.70
CA LEU A 269 -1.01 15.67 -17.62
C LEU A 269 -0.41 15.77 -19.03
N LEU A 270 0.91 15.89 -19.17
CA LEU A 270 1.56 16.22 -20.44
C LEU A 270 2.35 15.07 -21.07
N PHE A 271 3.00 14.23 -20.27
CA PHE A 271 4.00 13.27 -20.77
C PHE A 271 3.56 11.80 -20.70
N ARG A 272 2.38 11.52 -20.17
CA ARG A 272 1.80 10.18 -20.13
C ARG A 272 0.36 10.23 -20.56
N HIS A 273 -0.06 9.32 -21.44
CA HIS A 273 -1.47 9.07 -21.69
C HIS A 273 -1.95 7.88 -20.85
N SER A 274 -3.24 7.91 -20.55
CA SER A 274 -3.97 6.78 -20.00
C SER A 274 -5.34 6.71 -20.64
N GLU A 275 -5.84 5.50 -20.88
CA GLU A 275 -7.21 5.28 -21.33
C GLU A 275 -8.24 5.68 -20.24
N LYS A 276 -7.82 5.63 -18.98
CA LYS A 276 -8.63 5.89 -17.79
C LYS A 276 -8.83 7.38 -17.55
N ILE A 277 -9.97 7.92 -18.01
CA ILE A 277 -10.28 9.36 -17.88
C ILE A 277 -10.32 9.87 -16.43
N HIS A 278 -10.62 9.00 -15.46
CA HIS A 278 -10.67 9.39 -14.06
C HIS A 278 -9.31 9.82 -13.50
N ILE A 279 -8.19 9.44 -14.11
CA ILE A 279 -6.86 9.94 -13.71
C ILE A 279 -6.79 11.46 -13.92
N LEU A 280 -7.29 11.95 -15.06
CA LEU A 280 -7.37 13.39 -15.35
C LEU A 280 -8.36 14.08 -14.41
N GLN A 281 -9.54 13.48 -14.19
CA GLN A 281 -10.55 14.02 -13.27
C GLN A 281 -10.02 14.11 -11.83
N ASN A 282 -9.22 13.13 -11.40
CA ASN A 282 -8.58 13.09 -10.10
C ASN A 282 -7.59 14.25 -9.94
N VAL A 283 -6.64 14.39 -10.87
CA VAL A 283 -5.62 15.45 -10.81
C VAL A 283 -6.26 16.82 -10.93
N LEU A 284 -7.07 17.05 -11.96
CA LEU A 284 -7.64 18.37 -12.24
C LEU A 284 -8.71 18.75 -11.21
N GLY A 285 -9.49 17.79 -10.73
CA GLY A 285 -10.42 18.00 -9.61
C GLY A 285 -9.67 18.35 -8.32
N TYR A 286 -8.59 17.66 -8.00
CA TYR A 286 -7.74 17.99 -6.85
C TYR A 286 -7.17 19.41 -6.92
N LEU A 287 -6.71 19.85 -8.10
CA LEU A 287 -6.20 21.20 -8.31
C LEU A 287 -7.30 22.27 -8.28
N GLY A 288 -8.47 21.97 -8.87
CA GLY A 288 -9.54 22.94 -9.10
C GLY A 288 -10.50 23.16 -7.94
N THR A 289 -10.63 22.20 -7.03
CA THR A 289 -11.61 22.25 -5.93
C THR A 289 -11.15 23.04 -4.72
N SER A 290 -9.85 23.30 -4.56
CA SER A 290 -9.31 24.16 -3.50
C SER A 290 -8.80 25.49 -4.04
N HIS A 291 -9.15 26.58 -3.34
CA HIS A 291 -8.67 27.92 -3.63
C HIS A 291 -7.14 28.04 -3.50
N THR A 292 -6.51 27.31 -2.59
CA THR A 292 -5.05 27.35 -2.37
C THR A 292 -4.27 26.78 -3.55
N ARG A 293 -4.86 25.83 -4.30
CA ARG A 293 -4.22 25.12 -5.43
C ARG A 293 -4.69 25.61 -6.80
N ARG A 294 -5.71 26.47 -6.86
CA ARG A 294 -6.29 26.99 -8.10
C ARG A 294 -5.27 27.59 -9.07
N HIS A 295 -4.25 28.28 -8.55
CA HIS A 295 -3.18 28.84 -9.38
C HIS A 295 -2.41 27.77 -10.16
N LEU A 296 -2.27 26.56 -9.61
CA LEU A 296 -1.66 25.42 -10.28
C LEU A 296 -2.57 24.87 -11.39
N LEU A 297 -3.89 24.81 -11.18
CA LEU A 297 -4.83 24.46 -12.25
C LEU A 297 -4.67 25.40 -13.45
N ILE A 298 -4.66 26.72 -13.20
CA ILE A 298 -4.52 27.73 -14.25
C ILE A 298 -3.18 27.58 -14.97
N LYS A 299 -2.09 27.36 -14.22
CA LYS A 299 -0.77 27.11 -14.80
C LYS A 299 -0.77 25.86 -15.69
N SER A 300 -1.27 24.73 -15.17
CA SER A 300 -1.37 23.47 -15.92
C SER A 300 -2.24 23.60 -17.16
N PHE A 301 -3.35 24.35 -17.10
CA PHE A 301 -4.20 24.62 -18.27
C PHE A 301 -3.45 25.38 -19.37
N LYS A 302 -2.66 26.39 -19.02
CA LYS A 302 -1.84 27.14 -19.98
C LYS A 302 -0.76 26.27 -20.62
N GLU A 303 -0.10 25.43 -19.82
CA GLU A 303 0.91 24.49 -20.30
C GLU A 303 0.28 23.45 -21.24
N LEU A 304 -0.87 22.88 -20.86
CA LEU A 304 -1.65 21.97 -21.71
C LEU A 304 -2.00 22.61 -23.05
N LEU A 305 -2.47 23.86 -23.04
CA LEU A 305 -2.85 24.58 -24.25
C LEU A 305 -1.64 24.84 -25.15
N SER A 306 -0.50 25.19 -24.55
CA SER A 306 0.76 25.42 -25.27
C SER A 306 1.25 24.14 -25.95
N VAL A 307 1.22 23.00 -25.25
CA VAL A 307 1.68 21.71 -25.80
C VAL A 307 0.71 21.18 -26.85
N TRP A 308 -0.59 21.21 -26.57
CA TRP A 308 -1.63 20.77 -27.51
C TRP A 308 -1.65 21.64 -28.78
N GLY A 309 -1.37 22.93 -28.64
CA GLY A 309 -1.28 23.89 -29.74
C GLY A 309 0.10 23.98 -30.39
N ASP A 310 1.09 23.16 -30.03
CA ASP A 310 2.40 23.22 -30.68
C ASP A 310 2.38 22.51 -32.04
N ASN A 311 2.94 23.15 -33.07
CA ASN A 311 2.89 22.62 -34.44
C ASN A 311 3.73 21.34 -34.59
N SER A 312 4.81 21.20 -33.83
CA SER A 312 5.62 19.98 -33.81
C SER A 312 4.91 18.88 -33.03
N ALA A 313 4.29 19.22 -31.89
CA ALA A 313 3.49 18.28 -31.11
C ALA A 313 2.34 17.68 -31.94
N ILE A 314 1.60 18.47 -32.70
CA ILE A 314 0.50 17.96 -33.54
C ILE A 314 0.98 16.95 -34.59
N ARG A 315 2.19 17.14 -35.13
CA ARG A 315 2.74 16.29 -36.20
C ARG A 315 3.39 15.02 -35.68
N HIS A 316 3.91 15.03 -34.45
CA HIS A 316 4.76 13.97 -33.92
C HIS A 316 4.21 13.28 -32.68
N THR A 317 3.09 13.76 -32.11
CA THR A 317 2.41 13.12 -30.98
C THR A 317 1.47 12.02 -31.48
N SER A 318 1.38 10.90 -30.76
CA SER A 318 0.45 9.84 -31.12
C SER A 318 -1.01 10.30 -30.99
N PRO A 319 -1.95 9.70 -31.76
CA PRO A 319 -3.37 10.01 -31.65
C PRO A 319 -3.90 9.92 -30.21
N GLU A 320 -3.46 8.89 -29.46
CA GLU A 320 -3.88 8.61 -28.09
C GLU A 320 -3.40 9.70 -27.13
N GLN A 321 -2.16 10.14 -27.29
CA GLN A 321 -1.59 11.21 -26.48
C GLN A 321 -2.26 12.56 -26.80
N HIS A 322 -2.52 12.86 -28.07
CA HIS A 322 -3.24 14.10 -28.44
C HIS A 322 -4.67 14.11 -27.92
N MET A 323 -5.36 12.96 -27.97
CA MET A 323 -6.68 12.76 -27.37
C MET A 323 -6.66 12.97 -25.85
N TYR A 324 -5.64 12.44 -25.18
CA TYR A 324 -5.47 12.60 -23.74
C TYR A 324 -5.28 14.07 -23.34
N LEU A 325 -4.43 14.81 -24.05
CA LEU A 325 -4.25 16.26 -23.84
C LEU A 325 -5.56 17.03 -24.06
N THR A 326 -6.31 16.66 -25.11
CA THR A 326 -7.61 17.25 -25.42
C THR A 326 -8.59 17.05 -24.25
N ARG A 327 -8.72 15.83 -23.73
CA ARG A 327 -9.56 15.52 -22.55
C ARG A 327 -9.13 16.32 -21.32
N ALA A 328 -7.83 16.46 -21.08
CA ALA A 328 -7.29 17.23 -19.96
C ALA A 328 -7.66 18.71 -20.05
N LEU A 329 -7.60 19.30 -21.25
CA LEU A 329 -8.05 20.68 -21.50
C LEU A 329 -9.53 20.87 -21.18
N PHE A 330 -10.39 19.96 -21.66
CA PHE A 330 -11.84 20.06 -21.41
C PHE A 330 -12.20 19.90 -19.94
N ILE A 331 -11.60 18.94 -19.24
CA ILE A 331 -11.82 18.79 -17.80
C ILE A 331 -11.35 20.04 -17.06
N SER A 332 -10.19 20.60 -17.44
CA SER A 332 -9.68 21.84 -16.85
C SER A 332 -10.64 23.02 -17.04
N LEU A 333 -11.20 23.18 -18.24
CA LEU A 333 -12.21 24.22 -18.54
C LEU A 333 -13.43 24.14 -17.61
N GLY A 334 -13.86 22.93 -17.25
CA GLY A 334 -14.95 22.70 -16.31
C GLY A 334 -14.68 23.22 -14.89
N PHE A 335 -13.40 23.34 -14.49
CA PHE A 335 -13.01 23.89 -13.19
C PHE A 335 -12.65 25.39 -13.22
N LEU A 336 -12.57 26.01 -14.40
CA LEU A 336 -12.33 27.46 -14.52
C LEU A 336 -13.60 28.26 -14.19
N THR A 337 -13.46 29.32 -13.40
CA THR A 337 -14.54 30.27 -13.11
C THR A 337 -14.73 31.20 -14.31
N ASP A 338 -15.84 31.92 -14.35
CA ASP A 338 -16.08 32.88 -15.43
C ASP A 338 -15.02 33.99 -15.47
N LYS A 339 -14.53 34.42 -14.31
CA LYS A 339 -13.40 35.35 -14.21
C LYS A 339 -12.11 34.78 -14.83
N ASP A 340 -11.80 33.51 -14.57
CA ASP A 340 -10.61 32.87 -15.17
C ASP A 340 -10.78 32.71 -16.69
N LYS A 341 -12.00 32.39 -17.15
CA LYS A 341 -12.33 32.28 -18.58
C LYS A 341 -12.25 33.63 -19.28
N GLU A 342 -12.68 34.71 -18.65
CA GLU A 342 -12.60 36.07 -19.19
C GLU A 342 -11.16 36.54 -19.33
N THR A 343 -10.31 36.22 -18.36
CA THR A 343 -8.88 36.53 -18.37
C THR A 343 -8.13 35.71 -19.43
N HIS A 344 -8.72 34.62 -19.92
CA HIS A 344 -8.12 33.66 -20.84
C HIS A 344 -8.98 33.39 -22.10
N LYS A 345 -9.75 34.39 -22.55
CA LYS A 345 -10.61 34.32 -23.75
C LYS A 345 -9.86 33.80 -24.98
N ASP A 346 -8.59 34.18 -25.13
CA ASP A 346 -7.72 33.72 -26.23
C ASP A 346 -7.52 32.21 -26.21
N GLY A 347 -7.41 31.59 -25.02
CA GLY A 347 -7.23 30.15 -24.89
C GLY A 347 -8.48 29.36 -25.33
N ARG A 348 -9.67 29.84 -24.98
CA ARG A 348 -10.93 29.25 -25.46
C ARG A 348 -11.05 29.39 -26.98
N LEU A 349 -10.70 30.55 -27.53
CA LEU A 349 -10.73 30.80 -28.97
C LEU A 349 -9.72 29.92 -29.72
N LEU A 350 -8.53 29.69 -29.15
CA LEU A 350 -7.49 28.82 -29.70
C LEU A 350 -7.95 27.35 -29.74
N ILE A 351 -8.62 26.87 -28.69
CA ILE A 351 -9.21 25.52 -28.68
C ILE A 351 -10.24 25.40 -29.80
N THR A 352 -11.18 26.33 -29.90
CA THR A 352 -12.22 26.32 -30.95
C THR A 352 -11.63 26.40 -32.36
N LYS A 353 -10.65 27.28 -32.60
CA LYS A 353 -10.01 27.44 -33.93
C LYS A 353 -9.15 26.25 -34.35
N ARG A 354 -8.48 25.58 -33.41
CA ARG A 354 -7.66 24.40 -33.74
C ARG A 354 -8.48 23.14 -33.87
N ILE A 355 -9.59 23.02 -33.13
CA ILE A 355 -10.62 21.99 -33.34
C ILE A 355 -11.09 21.99 -34.80
N THR A 356 -11.34 23.17 -35.38
CA THR A 356 -11.77 23.29 -36.77
C THR A 356 -10.67 23.03 -37.81
N PHE A 357 -9.41 22.88 -37.40
CA PHE A 357 -8.25 22.71 -38.30
C PHE A 357 -7.69 21.28 -38.29
N HIS A 358 -8.14 20.40 -37.38
CA HIS A 358 -7.69 19.02 -37.33
C HIS A 358 -8.39 18.18 -38.42
N ASP A 359 -7.57 17.55 -39.27
CA ASP A 359 -7.94 16.75 -40.44
C ASP A 359 -9.04 15.71 -40.19
N SER A 360 -9.77 15.36 -41.23
CA SER A 360 -11.02 14.57 -41.28
C SER A 360 -11.06 13.26 -40.47
N ASN A 361 -9.91 12.65 -40.14
CA ASN A 361 -9.83 11.48 -39.24
C ASN A 361 -10.00 11.80 -37.74
N TYR A 362 -9.75 13.05 -37.32
CA TYR A 362 -9.91 13.51 -35.93
C TYR A 362 -11.20 14.32 -35.72
N GLU A 363 -11.79 14.80 -36.81
CA GLU A 363 -13.04 15.56 -36.82
C GLU A 363 -14.19 14.78 -36.18
N TYR A 364 -14.30 13.46 -36.43
CA TYR A 364 -15.33 12.62 -35.79
C TYR A 364 -15.22 12.61 -34.25
N ILE A 365 -14.01 12.55 -33.70
CA ILE A 365 -13.81 12.46 -32.25
C ILE A 365 -14.01 13.82 -31.58
N VAL A 366 -13.52 14.88 -32.23
CA VAL A 366 -13.69 16.25 -31.75
C VAL A 366 -15.16 16.69 -31.85
N MET A 367 -15.87 16.31 -32.92
CA MET A 367 -17.32 16.51 -33.07
C MET A 367 -18.13 15.67 -32.07
N THR A 368 -17.67 14.45 -31.73
CA THR A 368 -18.29 13.64 -30.67
C THR A 368 -18.13 14.29 -29.29
N ILE A 369 -16.99 14.97 -29.05
CA ILE A 369 -16.74 15.75 -27.82
C ILE A 369 -17.56 17.06 -27.82
N LEU A 370 -17.71 17.75 -28.96
CA LEU A 370 -18.58 18.92 -29.09
C LEU A 370 -20.06 18.58 -28.88
N ARG A 371 -20.54 17.41 -29.32
CA ARG A 371 -21.90 16.92 -29.01
C ARG A 371 -22.13 16.65 -27.53
N TYR A 372 -21.09 16.39 -26.75
CA TYR A 372 -21.17 16.26 -25.29
C TYR A 372 -21.18 17.61 -24.55
N ILE A 373 -20.91 18.72 -25.26
CA ILE A 373 -20.82 20.09 -24.70
C ILE A 373 -22.14 20.87 -24.87
N GLU A 374 -23.11 20.35 -25.63
CA GLU A 374 -24.48 20.90 -25.70
C GLU A 374 -25.40 20.39 -24.59
N ILE A 375 -24.89 20.27 -23.36
CA ILE A 375 -25.69 20.11 -22.12
C ILE A 375 -25.19 21.11 -21.07
#